data_AF-A0A6P5XX38-F1
#
_entry.id   AF-A0A6P5XX38-F1
#
_cell.length_a   1.000
_cell.length_b   1.000
_cell.length_c   1.000
_cell.angle_alpha   90.00
_cell.angle_beta   90.00
_cell.angle_gamma   90.00
#
_symmetry.space_group_name_H-M   'P 1'
#
loop_
_entity.id
_entity.type
_entity.pdbx_description
1 polymer ?
#
loop_
_entity_poly.entity_id
_entity_poly.type
_entity_poly.pdbx_seq_one_letter_code
_entity_poly.pdbx_strand_id
1 'polypeptide(L)'
;MVREKVKVSTRHCSGSVLNQETDRSGYVTAQDIILPPSVEIVDNTQHIASLTEPIDLCIGLQIERNRGYGIKTPKNFHDGSYPIDAVFMPVRNANHKIWTNGSLTPKEALHEASRNLIDLFIPFLDAEEENLHLENNQHNSNIHTLLDLLNNSQEDLMKIEHFRIEDVKQILGILEKK
;
A
#
# COMPACT_ATOMS: atom_id res chain seq x y z
N MET A 1 -15.32 10.26 -25.37
CA MET A 1 -14.80 9.10 -24.62
C MET A 1 -14.67 9.51 -23.16
N VAL A 2 -15.70 9.22 -22.36
CA VAL A 2 -15.67 9.48 -20.91
C VAL A 2 -14.67 8.50 -20.31
N ARG A 3 -13.59 9.01 -19.69
CA ARG A 3 -12.57 8.19 -19.02
C ARG A 3 -12.81 8.27 -17.51
N GLU A 4 -13.72 7.47 -16.98
CA GLU A 4 -13.85 7.31 -15.53
C GLU A 4 -12.97 6.15 -15.06
N LYS A 5 -12.12 6.42 -14.06
CA LYS A 5 -11.24 5.42 -13.45
C LYS A 5 -11.97 4.80 -12.27
N VAL A 6 -12.33 3.53 -12.36
CA VAL A 6 -12.91 2.80 -11.23
C VAL A 6 -11.84 2.54 -10.18
N LYS A 7 -12.17 2.80 -8.90
CA LYS A 7 -11.24 2.59 -7.80
C LYS A 7 -11.49 1.26 -7.09
N VAL A 8 -10.52 0.37 -7.21
CA VAL A 8 -10.56 -0.98 -6.65
C VAL A 8 -9.37 -1.17 -5.70
N SER A 9 -9.59 -1.88 -4.59
CA SER A 9 -8.57 -2.29 -3.61
C SER A 9 -8.35 -3.79 -3.73
N THR A 10 -7.10 -4.25 -3.67
CA THR A 10 -6.74 -5.65 -3.88
C THR A 10 -5.73 -6.14 -2.84
N ARG A 11 -5.91 -7.37 -2.36
CA ARG A 11 -4.91 -8.05 -1.52
C ARG A 11 -4.03 -9.03 -2.31
N HIS A 12 -4.56 -9.65 -3.38
CA HIS A 12 -3.85 -10.40 -4.43
C HIS A 12 -4.86 -10.65 -5.58
N CYS A 13 -4.51 -10.53 -6.88
CA CYS A 13 -5.41 -11.00 -7.95
C CYS A 13 -4.90 -11.00 -9.40
N SER A 14 -5.55 -11.83 -10.23
CA SER A 14 -5.66 -11.73 -11.69
C SER A 14 -7.12 -11.97 -12.14
N GLY A 15 -7.72 -11.03 -12.89
CA GLY A 15 -9.00 -11.18 -13.61
C GLY A 15 -10.27 -10.70 -12.87
N SER A 16 -11.11 -9.92 -13.55
CA SER A 16 -12.47 -9.52 -13.13
C SER A 16 -13.32 -9.20 -14.37
N VAL A 17 -14.65 -9.25 -14.26
CA VAL A 17 -15.56 -8.95 -15.39
C VAL A 17 -16.68 -8.05 -14.91
N LEU A 18 -16.94 -6.97 -15.64
CA LEU A 18 -18.17 -6.19 -15.50
C LEU A 18 -19.19 -6.79 -16.47
N ASN A 19 -20.26 -7.37 -15.94
CA ASN A 19 -21.39 -7.86 -16.72
C ASN A 19 -22.63 -7.11 -16.26
N GLN A 20 -23.26 -6.39 -17.18
CA GLN A 20 -24.58 -5.80 -16.91
C GLN A 20 -25.56 -6.18 -18.00
N GLU A 21 -26.56 -6.97 -17.60
CA GLU A 21 -27.72 -7.33 -18.41
C GLU A 21 -28.85 -6.35 -18.04
N THR A 22 -29.19 -5.42 -18.93
CA THR A 22 -30.22 -4.41 -18.66
C THR A 22 -31.38 -4.50 -19.65
N ASP A 23 -32.57 -4.79 -19.14
CA ASP A 23 -33.84 -4.73 -19.90
C ASP A 23 -34.34 -3.27 -20.11
N ARG A 24 -33.62 -2.25 -19.58
CA ARG A 24 -33.95 -0.82 -19.69
C ARG A 24 -32.70 0.06 -19.66
N SER A 25 -32.79 1.25 -20.28
CA SER A 25 -31.80 2.33 -20.11
C SER A 25 -31.52 2.59 -18.62
N GLY A 26 -30.23 2.67 -18.25
CA GLY A 26 -29.81 2.72 -16.85
C GLY A 26 -28.36 3.16 -16.67
N TYR A 27 -28.01 3.48 -15.41
CA TYR A 27 -26.66 3.83 -15.00
C TYR A 27 -25.86 2.58 -14.64
N VAL A 28 -24.60 2.54 -15.06
CA VAL A 28 -23.62 1.51 -14.73
C VAL A 28 -22.68 2.11 -13.70
N THR A 29 -22.57 1.45 -12.55
CA THR A 29 -21.73 1.87 -11.43
C THR A 29 -20.68 0.82 -11.10
N ALA A 30 -19.72 1.17 -10.25
CA ALA A 30 -18.72 0.23 -9.77
C ALA A 30 -19.34 -0.97 -9.03
N GLN A 31 -20.51 -0.82 -8.42
CA GLN A 31 -21.21 -1.92 -7.74
C GLN A 31 -21.56 -3.09 -8.66
N ASP A 32 -21.73 -2.82 -9.96
CA ASP A 32 -22.13 -3.82 -10.95
C ASP A 32 -20.97 -4.73 -11.40
N ILE A 33 -19.73 -4.46 -10.93
CA ILE A 33 -18.55 -5.26 -11.26
C ILE A 33 -18.55 -6.57 -10.47
N ILE A 34 -18.42 -7.69 -11.18
CA ILE A 34 -18.26 -9.00 -10.58
C ILE A 34 -16.79 -9.18 -10.20
N LEU A 35 -16.54 -9.28 -8.89
CA LEU A 35 -15.20 -9.36 -8.32
C LEU A 35 -14.88 -10.76 -7.75
N PRO A 36 -13.60 -11.18 -7.81
CA PRO A 36 -13.11 -12.33 -7.04
C PRO A 36 -13.02 -12.00 -5.54
N PRO A 37 -12.95 -13.00 -4.64
CA PRO A 37 -13.02 -12.79 -3.18
C PRO A 37 -11.89 -11.93 -2.57
N SER A 38 -10.76 -11.76 -3.26
CA SER A 38 -9.58 -11.03 -2.78
C SER A 38 -9.54 -9.56 -3.22
N VAL A 39 -10.60 -9.08 -3.87
CA VAL A 39 -10.73 -7.74 -4.43
C VAL A 39 -11.98 -7.08 -3.88
N GLU A 40 -11.89 -5.81 -3.53
CA GLU A 40 -13.00 -5.01 -3.01
C GLU A 40 -13.10 -3.67 -3.76
N ILE A 41 -14.32 -3.23 -4.04
CA ILE A 41 -14.56 -1.87 -4.53
C ILE A 41 -14.51 -0.91 -3.34
N VAL A 42 -13.74 0.18 -3.48
CA VAL A 42 -13.63 1.19 -2.42
C VAL A 42 -14.81 2.16 -2.45
N ASP A 43 -15.31 2.48 -3.64
CA ASP A 43 -16.48 3.35 -3.84
C ASP A 43 -17.43 2.67 -4.82
N ASN A 44 -18.52 2.10 -4.29
CA ASN A 44 -19.51 1.37 -5.07
C ASN A 44 -20.42 2.30 -5.89
N THR A 45 -20.46 3.59 -5.57
CA THR A 45 -21.28 4.60 -6.25
C THR A 45 -20.59 5.23 -7.46
N GLN A 46 -19.30 4.94 -7.66
CA GLN A 46 -18.52 5.47 -8.76
C GLN A 46 -19.21 5.15 -10.09
N HIS A 47 -19.68 6.18 -10.78
CA HIS A 47 -20.24 6.06 -12.11
C HIS A 47 -19.17 5.56 -13.10
N ILE A 48 -19.61 4.76 -14.07
CA ILE A 48 -18.78 4.19 -15.13
C ILE A 48 -19.33 4.60 -16.50
N ALA A 49 -20.63 4.37 -16.72
CA ALA A 49 -21.28 4.62 -17.99
C ALA A 49 -22.79 4.81 -17.83
N SER A 50 -23.41 5.49 -18.79
CA SER A 50 -24.87 5.58 -18.90
C SER A 50 -25.29 4.90 -20.19
N LEU A 51 -26.20 3.93 -20.10
CA LEU A 51 -26.76 3.21 -21.26
C LEU A 51 -28.02 3.93 -21.74
N THR A 52 -28.02 4.41 -22.97
CA THR A 52 -29.17 5.12 -23.58
C THR A 52 -30.23 4.16 -24.11
N GLU A 53 -29.84 2.92 -24.41
CA GLU A 53 -30.68 1.86 -24.98
C GLU A 53 -30.42 0.56 -24.22
N PRO A 54 -31.39 -0.38 -24.19
CA PRO A 54 -31.19 -1.69 -23.59
C PRO A 54 -30.20 -2.50 -24.45
N ILE A 55 -28.96 -2.56 -23.98
CA ILE A 55 -27.87 -3.32 -24.59
C ILE A 55 -27.17 -4.15 -23.53
N ASP A 56 -26.69 -5.33 -23.92
CA ASP A 56 -25.85 -6.15 -23.06
C ASP A 56 -24.42 -5.59 -23.06
N LEU A 57 -24.02 -4.98 -21.95
CA LEU A 57 -22.67 -4.44 -21.79
C LEU A 57 -21.79 -5.45 -21.03
N CYS A 58 -20.80 -6.00 -21.73
CA CYS A 58 -19.79 -6.87 -21.15
C CYS A 58 -18.40 -6.24 -21.32
N ILE A 59 -17.70 -5.99 -20.21
CA ILE A 59 -16.34 -5.45 -20.19
C ILE A 59 -15.45 -6.35 -19.34
N GLY A 60 -14.44 -6.98 -19.96
CA GLY A 60 -13.37 -7.68 -19.25
C GLY A 60 -12.40 -6.70 -18.60
N LEU A 61 -12.09 -6.90 -17.32
CA LEU A 61 -11.18 -6.05 -16.54
C LEU A 61 -9.98 -6.85 -16.05
N GLN A 62 -8.78 -6.39 -16.39
CA GLN A 62 -7.54 -6.89 -15.79
C GLN A 62 -7.16 -6.01 -14.61
N ILE A 63 -7.23 -6.58 -13.41
CA ILE A 63 -6.85 -5.91 -12.17
C ILE A 63 -5.44 -6.35 -11.77
N GLU A 64 -4.55 -5.40 -11.59
CA GLU A 64 -3.15 -5.62 -11.17
C GLU A 64 -2.89 -4.94 -9.82
N ARG A 65 -1.98 -5.51 -9.03
CA ARG A 65 -1.40 -4.86 -7.85
C ARG A 65 0.02 -4.44 -8.18
N ASN A 66 0.28 -3.13 -8.16
CA ASN A 66 1.58 -2.55 -8.48
C ASN A 66 1.85 -1.33 -7.58
N ARG A 67 2.96 -0.63 -7.83
CA ARG A 67 3.35 0.62 -7.15
C ARG A 67 3.55 1.73 -8.19
N GLY A 68 3.26 2.97 -7.82
CA GLY A 68 3.54 4.14 -8.65
C GLY A 68 2.57 4.32 -9.83
N TYR A 69 3.08 4.84 -10.94
CA TYR A 69 2.30 5.09 -12.16
C TYR A 69 2.73 4.13 -13.27
N GLY A 70 1.78 3.40 -13.85
CA GLY A 70 2.02 2.49 -14.95
C GLY A 70 1.50 3.08 -16.26
N ILE A 71 2.40 3.65 -17.06
CA ILE A 71 2.09 4.02 -18.46
C ILE A 71 2.09 2.74 -19.27
N LYS A 72 0.95 2.42 -19.88
CA LYS A 72 0.84 1.24 -20.76
C LYS A 72 0.84 1.76 -22.20
N THR A 73 1.90 1.45 -22.95
CA THR A 73 1.96 1.82 -24.37
C THR A 73 1.04 0.91 -25.20
N PRO A 74 0.41 1.39 -26.29
CA PRO A 74 -0.48 0.59 -27.11
C PRO A 74 0.18 -0.57 -27.89
N LYS A 75 1.46 -0.85 -27.66
CA LYS A 75 2.21 -1.81 -28.49
C LYS A 75 1.82 -3.25 -28.13
N ASN A 76 1.06 -3.85 -29.05
CA ASN A 76 0.85 -5.29 -29.27
C ASN A 76 -0.13 -6.02 -28.34
N PHE A 77 -1.28 -5.42 -28.03
CA PHE A 77 -2.43 -6.20 -27.57
C PHE A 77 -3.12 -6.84 -28.78
N HIS A 78 -2.76 -8.09 -29.09
CA HIS A 78 -3.32 -8.85 -30.21
C HIS A 78 -4.72 -9.42 -29.91
N ASP A 79 -5.25 -9.19 -28.72
CA ASP A 79 -6.49 -9.77 -28.20
C ASP A 79 -7.69 -8.81 -28.20
N GLY A 80 -7.53 -7.59 -28.73
CA GLY A 80 -8.58 -6.57 -28.71
C GLY A 80 -8.73 -5.83 -27.37
N SER A 81 -7.78 -6.00 -26.43
CA SER A 81 -7.77 -5.24 -25.19
C SER A 81 -7.27 -3.80 -25.38
N TYR A 82 -7.75 -2.90 -24.53
CA TYR A 82 -7.39 -1.48 -24.54
C TYR A 82 -6.66 -1.12 -23.25
N PRO A 83 -5.36 -0.79 -23.30
CA PRO A 83 -4.62 -0.41 -22.10
C PRO A 83 -5.11 0.93 -21.55
N ILE A 84 -5.24 0.98 -20.23
CA ILE A 84 -5.53 2.22 -19.49
C ILE A 84 -4.36 2.49 -18.55
N ASP A 85 -3.93 3.75 -18.50
CA ASP A 85 -2.90 4.19 -17.56
C ASP A 85 -3.36 3.99 -16.11
N ALA A 86 -2.58 3.19 -15.38
CA ALA A 86 -2.90 2.78 -14.02
C ALA A 86 -2.16 3.63 -12.98
N VAL A 87 -2.90 4.06 -11.95
CA VAL A 87 -2.37 4.85 -10.83
C VAL A 87 -2.42 4.01 -9.57
N PHE A 88 -1.28 3.50 -9.13
CA PHE A 88 -1.11 2.68 -7.92
C PHE A 88 -0.54 3.51 -6.76
N MET A 89 -1.13 4.69 -6.54
CA MET A 89 -0.69 5.64 -5.53
C MET A 89 -1.86 5.99 -4.60
N PRO A 90 -2.02 5.24 -3.49
CA PRO A 90 -3.17 5.40 -2.61
C PRO A 90 -3.11 6.65 -1.72
N VAL A 91 -1.89 7.14 -1.42
CA VAL A 91 -1.69 8.40 -0.71
C VAL A 91 -1.90 9.57 -1.67
N ARG A 92 -2.84 10.46 -1.34
CA ARG A 92 -3.20 11.64 -2.15
C ARG A 92 -2.51 12.90 -1.66
N ASN A 93 -2.32 13.03 -0.36
CA ASN A 93 -1.65 14.15 0.26
C ASN A 93 -1.00 13.71 1.57
N ALA A 94 0.17 14.25 1.87
CA ALA A 94 0.85 14.07 3.13
C ALA A 94 1.42 15.42 3.57
N ASN A 95 0.65 16.15 4.36
CA ASN A 95 1.08 17.41 4.98
C ASN A 95 0.50 17.48 6.39
N HIS A 96 1.35 17.29 7.41
CA HIS A 96 0.99 17.06 8.82
C HIS A 96 0.08 15.84 9.10
N LYS A 97 -0.89 15.56 8.21
CA LYS A 97 -1.78 14.41 8.18
C LYS A 97 -1.70 13.73 6.80
N ILE A 98 -1.87 12.41 6.80
CA ILE A 98 -1.93 11.59 5.58
C ILE A 98 -3.38 11.47 5.13
N TRP A 99 -3.62 11.80 3.87
CA TRP A 99 -4.89 11.62 3.18
C TRP A 99 -4.72 10.52 2.14
N THR A 100 -5.55 9.48 2.24
CA THR A 100 -5.57 8.38 1.28
C THR A 100 -6.86 8.39 0.50
N ASN A 101 -6.85 7.64 -0.60
CA ASN A 101 -8.04 7.42 -1.39
C ASN A 101 -8.99 6.40 -0.72
N GLY A 102 -8.61 5.73 0.36
CA GLY A 102 -9.41 4.70 1.04
C GLY A 102 -9.07 3.25 0.69
N SER A 103 -8.22 2.99 -0.31
CA SER A 103 -7.70 1.63 -0.57
C SER A 103 -6.55 1.23 0.37
N LEU A 104 -6.10 2.17 1.20
CA LEU A 104 -5.04 2.01 2.19
C LEU A 104 -5.34 2.98 3.33
N THR A 105 -5.25 2.55 4.58
CA THR A 105 -5.43 3.46 5.72
C THR A 105 -4.17 4.31 5.95
N PRO A 106 -4.28 5.49 6.59
CA PRO A 106 -3.12 6.30 6.97
C PRO A 106 -2.08 5.54 7.83
N LYS A 107 -2.55 4.66 8.73
CA LYS A 107 -1.68 3.85 9.59
C LYS A 107 -0.90 2.81 8.79
N GLU A 108 -1.56 2.10 7.89
CA GLU A 108 -0.90 1.14 7.00
C GLU A 108 0.08 1.85 6.05
N ALA A 109 -0.28 3.02 5.53
CA ALA A 109 0.61 3.82 4.68
C ALA A 109 1.90 4.20 5.42
N LEU A 110 1.79 4.63 6.67
CA LEU A 110 2.94 4.95 7.50
C LEU A 110 3.79 3.72 7.79
N HIS A 111 3.16 2.59 8.15
CA HIS A 111 3.85 1.32 8.40
C HIS A 111 4.63 0.84 7.17
N GLU A 112 4.01 0.85 5.99
CA GLU A 112 4.66 0.46 4.74
C GLU A 112 5.81 1.42 4.37
N ALA A 113 5.64 2.73 4.61
CA ALA A 113 6.70 3.71 4.40
C ALA A 113 7.90 3.47 5.33
N SER A 114 7.64 3.23 6.62
CA SER A 114 8.68 2.90 7.61
C SER A 114 9.45 1.64 7.23
N ARG A 115 8.76 0.57 6.79
CA ARG A 115 9.45 -0.63 6.30
C ARG A 115 10.30 -0.36 5.07
N ASN A 116 9.77 0.34 4.06
CA ASN A 116 10.55 0.68 2.88
C ASN A 116 11.80 1.53 3.22
N LEU A 117 11.72 2.40 4.24
CA LEU A 117 12.87 3.16 4.72
C LEU A 117 13.89 2.26 5.41
N ILE A 118 13.46 1.36 6.30
CA ILE A 118 14.37 0.41 6.96
C ILE A 118 15.06 -0.45 5.91
N ASP A 119 14.31 -1.05 4.98
CA ASP A 119 14.82 -1.90 3.91
C ASP A 119 15.86 -1.17 3.04
N LEU A 120 15.67 0.14 2.81
CA LEU A 120 16.61 0.97 2.07
C LEU A 120 17.96 1.13 2.79
N PHE A 121 17.97 1.12 4.12
CA PHE A 121 19.18 1.32 4.93
C PHE A 121 19.89 0.02 5.33
N ILE A 122 19.23 -1.14 5.25
CA ILE A 122 19.83 -2.45 5.59
C ILE A 122 21.22 -2.65 4.95
N PRO A 123 21.43 -2.43 3.64
CA PRO A 123 22.74 -2.67 3.03
C PRO A 123 23.90 -1.83 3.60
N PHE A 124 23.59 -0.67 4.19
CA PHE A 124 24.60 0.19 4.82
C PHE A 124 24.93 -0.26 6.24
N LEU A 125 23.94 -0.77 6.97
CA LEU A 125 24.16 -1.32 8.32
C LEU A 125 25.01 -2.58 8.25
N ASP A 126 24.71 -3.47 7.30
CA ASP A 126 25.45 -4.72 7.11
C ASP A 126 26.91 -4.46 6.67
N ALA A 127 27.16 -3.38 5.92
CA ALA A 127 28.50 -3.00 5.47
C ALA A 127 29.39 -2.41 6.59
N GLU A 128 28.80 -1.86 7.66
CA GLU A 128 29.53 -1.39 8.84
C GLU A 128 29.87 -2.55 9.80
N GLU A 129 29.07 -3.62 9.81
CA GLU A 129 29.31 -4.81 10.66
C GLU A 129 30.55 -5.61 10.20
N GLU A 130 30.85 -5.63 8.89
CA GLU A 130 32.12 -6.20 8.38
C GLU A 130 33.36 -5.33 8.72
N ASN A 131 33.19 -4.07 9.13
CA ASN A 131 34.29 -3.18 9.54
C ASN A 131 34.52 -3.13 11.07
N LEU A 132 33.63 -3.69 11.89
CA LEU A 132 33.67 -3.61 13.36
C LEU A 132 34.20 -4.90 14.03
N HIS A 133 35.19 -5.58 13.44
CA HIS A 133 35.86 -6.72 14.08
C HIS A 133 37.07 -6.33 14.97
N LEU A 134 37.06 -5.15 15.58
CA LEU A 134 38.04 -4.80 16.63
C LEU A 134 37.32 -4.23 17.86
N GLU A 135 37.30 -5.07 18.90
CA GLU A 135 37.01 -4.81 20.32
C GLU A 135 35.54 -4.72 20.76
N ASN A 136 34.78 -5.81 20.60
CA ASN A 136 33.67 -6.09 21.51
C ASN A 136 34.19 -6.67 22.83
N ASN A 137 34.43 -5.80 23.80
CA ASN A 137 34.46 -6.19 25.21
C ASN A 137 33.05 -6.60 25.64
N GLN A 138 32.94 -7.73 26.34
CA GLN A 138 31.71 -8.27 26.89
C GLN A 138 30.85 -7.21 27.59
N HIS A 139 29.76 -6.80 26.95
CA HIS A 139 28.58 -6.30 27.65
C HIS A 139 27.31 -6.91 27.05
N ASN A 140 26.51 -7.45 27.96
CA ASN A 140 25.47 -8.44 27.75
C ASN A 140 24.15 -7.75 27.37
N SER A 141 24.01 -7.30 26.13
CA SER A 141 22.70 -6.94 25.56
C SER A 141 22.52 -7.59 24.20
N ASN A 142 21.59 -8.55 24.11
CA ASN A 142 21.21 -9.28 22.88
C ASN A 142 20.44 -8.41 21.86
N ILE A 143 20.67 -7.10 21.83
CA ILE A 143 20.05 -6.17 20.89
C ILE A 143 21.13 -5.81 19.89
N HIS A 144 21.08 -6.46 18.72
CA HIS A 144 22.10 -6.31 17.68
C HIS A 144 21.64 -5.40 16.54
N THR A 145 20.34 -5.09 16.44
CA THR A 145 19.78 -4.27 15.35
C THR A 145 18.78 -3.20 15.81
N LEU A 146 18.59 -2.17 14.97
CA LEU A 146 17.53 -1.14 15.15
C LEU A 146 16.12 -1.75 15.21
N LEU A 147 15.90 -2.91 14.57
CA LEU A 147 14.64 -3.64 14.59
C LEU A 147 14.35 -4.23 15.97
N ASP A 148 15.40 -4.67 16.67
CA ASP A 148 15.27 -5.18 18.03
C ASP A 148 14.80 -4.06 18.96
N LEU A 149 15.41 -2.87 18.88
CA LEU A 149 15.01 -1.70 19.70
C LEU A 149 13.55 -1.29 19.52
N LEU A 150 13.00 -1.38 18.31
CA LEU A 150 11.61 -1.00 18.02
C LEU A 150 10.57 -2.03 18.50
N ASN A 151 10.99 -3.27 18.76
CA ASN A 151 10.11 -4.36 19.19
C ASN A 151 10.23 -4.69 20.70
N ASN A 152 11.08 -3.99 21.44
CA ASN A 152 11.33 -4.25 22.86
C ASN A 152 10.34 -3.53 23.79
N SER A 153 10.03 -4.16 24.92
CA SER A 153 9.19 -3.57 25.97
C SER A 153 9.98 -2.54 26.80
N GLN A 154 9.28 -1.62 27.49
CA GLN A 154 9.92 -0.61 28.34
C GLN A 154 10.79 -1.22 29.45
N GLU A 155 10.39 -2.37 29.99
CA GLU A 155 11.17 -3.11 30.99
C GLU A 155 12.45 -3.71 30.41
N ASP A 156 12.43 -4.08 29.12
CA ASP A 156 13.60 -4.62 28.43
C ASP A 156 14.58 -3.53 28.02
N LEU A 157 14.10 -2.33 27.69
CA LEU A 157 14.94 -1.16 27.41
C LEU A 157 15.71 -0.68 28.66
N MET A 158 15.15 -0.87 29.85
CA MET A 158 15.77 -0.51 31.14
C MET A 158 16.90 -1.45 31.58
N LYS A 159 17.04 -2.62 30.93
CA LYS A 159 18.09 -3.62 31.22
C LYS A 159 19.38 -3.38 30.43
N ILE A 160 19.38 -2.42 29.51
CA ILE A 160 20.52 -2.10 28.66
C ILE A 160 21.49 -1.21 29.46
N GLU A 161 22.74 -1.65 29.62
CA GLU A 161 23.75 -0.84 30.30
C GLU A 161 24.03 0.45 29.52
N HIS A 162 24.07 1.58 30.22
CA HIS A 162 24.19 2.96 29.72
C HIS A 162 22.94 3.58 29.09
N PHE A 163 21.81 2.88 29.04
CA PHE A 163 20.54 3.46 28.62
C PHE A 163 19.87 4.18 29.79
N ARG A 164 19.88 5.52 29.80
CA ARG A 164 19.37 6.29 30.93
C ARG A 164 17.85 6.33 30.90
N ILE A 165 17.25 6.53 32.07
CA ILE A 165 15.81 6.75 32.21
C ILE A 165 15.34 7.92 31.32
N GLU A 166 16.21 8.92 31.12
CA GLU A 166 15.97 10.06 30.24
C GLU A 166 15.90 9.68 28.75
N ASP A 167 16.63 8.66 28.32
CA ASP A 167 16.64 8.18 26.93
C ASP A 167 15.36 7.39 26.64
N VAL A 168 14.93 6.55 27.58
CA VAL A 168 13.62 5.88 27.54
C VAL A 168 12.49 6.90 27.49
N LYS A 169 12.54 7.96 28.31
CA LYS A 169 11.53 9.03 28.31
C LYS A 169 11.52 9.82 27.00
N GLN A 170 12.67 10.07 26.38
CA GLN A 170 12.72 10.71 25.06
C GLN A 170 12.09 9.83 23.99
N ILE A 171 12.39 8.53 23.98
CA ILE A 171 11.83 7.59 23.00
C ILE A 171 10.33 7.39 23.22
N LEU A 172 9.89 7.18 24.46
CA LEU A 172 8.47 7.06 24.80
C LEU A 172 7.72 8.35 24.46
N GLY A 173 8.32 9.52 24.71
CA GLY A 173 7.74 10.81 24.34
C GLY A 173 7.66 11.06 22.83
N ILE A 174 8.52 10.43 22.02
CA ILE A 174 8.42 10.40 20.55
C ILE A 174 7.30 9.46 20.10
N LEU A 175 7.11 8.34 20.79
CA LEU A 175 6.10 7.31 20.47
C LEU A 175 4.69 7.69 20.94
N GLU A 176 4.52 8.30 22.12
CA GLU A 176 3.22 8.69 22.72
C GLU A 176 2.64 9.99 22.15
N LYS A 177 3.44 10.79 21.43
CA LYS A 177 2.96 11.97 20.71
C LYS A 177 2.25 11.64 19.39
N LYS A 178 1.86 10.38 19.13
CA LYS A 178 1.29 9.98 17.84
C LYS A 178 0.27 8.85 17.91
#